data_AF-A0A7V6Y472-F1
#
_entry.id   AF-A0A7V6Y472-F1
#
_cell.length_a   1.000
_cell.length_b   1.000
_cell.length_c   1.000
_cell.angle_alpha   90.00
_cell.angle_beta   90.00
_cell.angle_gamma   90.00
#
_symmetry.space_group_name_H-M   'P 1'
#
loop_
_entity.id
_entity.type
_entity.pdbx_description
1 polymer ?
#
loop_
_entity_poly.entity_id
_entity_poly.type
_entity_poly.pdbx_seq_one_letter_code
_entity_poly.pdbx_strand_id
1 'polypeptide(L)'
;MFVDLIGIFLTVIIVSPRYWFIVLLLSFIESAFTVLISMALQSSITEVVAGGIFTTVTGSFNNNLITIICPFLLLLFGIGLHRAEKIPWLDLLNPIADFKRPLPVLMIKTALCRILIISLLSSK
;
A
#
# COMPACT_ATOMS: atom_id res chain seq x y z
N MET A 1 -13.04 -10.24 8.83
CA MET A 1 -11.89 -9.93 7.96
C MET A 1 -12.01 -10.83 6.74
N PHE A 2 -12.02 -10.24 5.55
CA PHE A 2 -12.11 -10.93 4.27
C PHE A 2 -10.82 -10.74 3.49
N VAL A 3 -10.47 -11.72 2.67
CA VAL A 3 -9.33 -11.66 1.76
C VAL A 3 -9.86 -11.56 0.34
N ASP A 4 -9.57 -10.46 -0.34
CA ASP A 4 -9.92 -10.27 -1.75
C ASP A 4 -8.76 -10.77 -2.62
N LEU A 5 -8.89 -12.00 -3.09
CA LEU A 5 -7.91 -12.64 -3.95
C LEU A 5 -7.73 -11.89 -5.27
N ILE A 6 -8.80 -11.33 -5.84
CA ILE A 6 -8.74 -10.60 -7.11
C ILE A 6 -7.95 -9.30 -6.91
N GLY A 7 -8.25 -8.55 -5.85
CA GLY A 7 -7.48 -7.36 -5.48
C GLY A 7 -5.99 -7.67 -5.27
N ILE A 8 -5.67 -8.78 -4.61
CA ILE A 8 -4.28 -9.21 -4.38
C ILE A 8 -3.57 -9.54 -5.71
N PHE A 9 -4.20 -10.31 -6.59
CA PHE A 9 -3.64 -10.63 -7.91
C PHE A 9 -3.42 -9.37 -8.74
N LEU A 10 -4.40 -8.47 -8.75
CA LEU A 10 -4.31 -7.22 -9.50
C LEU A 10 -3.21 -6.30 -8.92
N THR A 11 -3.04 -6.29 -7.60
CA THR A 11 -1.95 -5.57 -6.92
C THR A 11 -0.58 -6.05 -7.41
N VAL A 12 -0.38 -7.37 -7.48
CA VAL A 12 0.88 -7.95 -7.96
C VAL A 12 1.17 -7.54 -9.41
N ILE A 13 0.16 -7.57 -10.28
CA ILE A 13 0.31 -7.21 -11.70
C ILE A 13 0.62 -5.71 -11.87
N ILE A 14 -0.10 -4.84 -11.16
CA ILE A 14 0.04 -3.38 -11.27
C ILE A 14 1.38 -2.91 -10.69
N VAL A 15 1.76 -3.42 -9.52
CA VAL A 15 2.96 -2.97 -8.82
C VAL A 15 4.21 -3.61 -9.41
N SER A 16 4.35 -4.92 -9.30
CA SER A 16 5.44 -5.66 -9.95
C SER A 16 5.22 -7.16 -9.83
N PRO A 17 4.95 -7.88 -10.94
CA PRO A 17 4.83 -9.34 -10.92
C PRO A 17 6.17 -10.02 -10.61
N ARG A 18 7.29 -9.37 -10.97
CA ARG A 18 8.63 -9.92 -10.73
C ARG A 18 8.95 -10.02 -9.24
N TYR A 19 8.60 -8.99 -8.48
CA TYR A 19 8.85 -8.91 -7.04
C TYR A 19 7.58 -9.20 -6.22
N TRP A 20 6.72 -10.10 -6.72
CA TRP A 20 5.40 -10.39 -6.14
C TRP A 20 5.45 -10.66 -4.63
N PHE A 21 6.44 -11.43 -4.16
CA PHE A 21 6.58 -11.75 -2.74
C PHE A 21 6.83 -10.51 -1.87
N ILE A 22 7.66 -9.58 -2.33
CA ILE A 22 7.94 -8.32 -1.61
C ILE A 22 6.67 -7.46 -1.57
N VAL A 23 5.93 -7.40 -2.68
CA VAL A 23 4.67 -6.65 -2.78
C VAL A 23 3.60 -7.20 -1.81
N LEU A 24 3.47 -8.53 -1.73
CA LEU A 24 2.55 -9.18 -0.79
C LEU A 24 2.95 -8.92 0.66
N LEU A 25 4.23 -9.03 0.98
CA LEU A 25 4.74 -8.77 2.33
C LEU A 25 4.53 -7.32 2.75
N LEU A 26 4.77 -6.36 1.85
CA LEU A 26 4.48 -4.94 2.10
C LEU A 26 2.99 -4.70 2.33
N SER A 27 2.13 -5.30 1.52
CA SER A 27 0.67 -5.19 1.66
C SER A 27 0.16 -5.77 2.99
N PHE A 28 0.77 -6.87 3.43
CA PHE A 28 0.45 -7.49 4.71
C PHE A 28 0.89 -6.61 5.88
N ILE A 29 2.14 -6.12 5.86
CA ILE A 29 2.68 -5.21 6.88
C ILE A 29 1.80 -3.97 6.99
N GLU A 30 1.41 -3.37 5.86
CA GLU A 30 0.56 -2.21 5.85
C GLU A 30 -0.82 -2.48 6.48
N SER A 31 -1.44 -3.60 6.14
CA SER A 31 -2.75 -3.98 6.69
C SER A 31 -2.65 -4.20 8.20
N ALA A 32 -1.59 -4.86 8.66
CA ALA A 32 -1.32 -5.05 10.08
C ALA A 32 -1.12 -3.73 10.82
N PHE A 33 -0.34 -2.79 10.26
CA PHE A 33 -0.16 -1.45 10.84
C PHE A 33 -1.47 -0.67 10.90
N THR A 34 -2.29 -0.74 9.85
CA THR A 34 -3.58 -0.04 9.82
C THR A 34 -4.50 -0.55 10.93
N VAL A 35 -4.53 -1.86 11.17
CA VAL A 35 -5.29 -2.47 12.27
C VAL A 35 -4.72 -2.06 13.63
N LEU A 36 -3.39 -2.08 13.81
CA LEU A 36 -2.74 -1.67 15.06
C LEU A 36 -3.02 -0.20 15.39
N ILE A 37 -2.90 0.69 14.40
CA ILE A 37 -3.20 2.13 14.55
C ILE A 37 -4.66 2.31 14.95
N SER A 38 -5.58 1.60 14.29
CA SER A 38 -7.01 1.64 14.61
C SER A 38 -7.31 1.15 16.03
N MET A 39 -6.67 0.07 16.48
CA MET A 39 -6.77 -0.40 17.87
C MET A 39 -6.24 0.63 18.86
N ALA A 40 -5.09 1.25 18.57
CA ALA A 40 -4.49 2.28 19.42
C ALA A 40 -5.37 3.54 19.53
N LEU A 41 -6.06 3.91 18.45
CA LEU A 41 -7.01 5.03 18.39
C LEU A 41 -8.42 4.68 18.88
N GLN A 42 -8.64 3.46 19.39
CA GLN A 42 -9.95 2.96 19.81
C GLN A 42 -11.04 3.10 18.74
N SER A 43 -10.67 3.05 17.46
CA SER A 43 -11.65 3.10 16.38
C SER A 43 -12.33 1.73 16.23
N SER A 44 -13.66 1.72 16.22
CA SER A 44 -14.43 0.50 15.98
C SER A 44 -14.39 0.13 14.50
N ILE A 45 -13.41 -0.71 14.14
CA ILE A 45 -13.36 -1.35 12.82
C ILE A 45 -14.45 -2.41 12.76
N THR A 46 -15.34 -2.30 11.79
CA THR A 46 -16.41 -3.28 11.54
C THR A 46 -15.98 -4.31 10.50
N GLU A 47 -15.22 -3.90 9.48
CA GLU A 47 -14.78 -4.78 8.41
C GLU A 47 -13.40 -4.40 7.87
N VAL A 48 -12.63 -5.41 7.49
CA VAL A 48 -11.37 -5.26 6.77
C VAL A 48 -11.41 -6.21 5.58
N VAL A 49 -11.26 -5.66 4.38
CA VAL A 49 -11.11 -6.42 3.13
C VAL A 49 -9.67 -6.27 2.67
N ALA A 50 -8.87 -7.33 2.83
CA ALA A 50 -7.45 -7.35 2.47
C ALA A 50 -7.28 -7.65 0.98
N GLY A 51 -7.01 -6.61 0.18
CA GLY A 51 -6.92 -6.66 -1.29
C GLY A 51 -5.63 -6.07 -1.85
N GLY A 52 -4.57 -5.97 -1.04
CA GLY A 52 -3.32 -5.29 -1.44
C GLY A 52 -3.50 -3.78 -1.51
N ILE A 53 -3.22 -3.16 -2.66
CA ILE A 53 -3.44 -1.71 -2.86
C ILE A 53 -4.93 -1.33 -2.83
N PHE A 54 -5.83 -2.31 -2.95
CA PHE A 54 -7.28 -2.15 -2.87
C PHE A 54 -7.85 -2.43 -1.48
N THR A 55 -7.00 -2.62 -0.47
CA THR A 55 -7.48 -2.95 0.88
C THR A 55 -8.36 -1.83 1.44
N THR A 56 -9.56 -2.19 1.87
CA THR A 56 -10.52 -1.28 2.49
C THR A 56 -10.73 -1.63 3.96
N VAL A 57 -10.95 -0.58 4.76
CA VAL A 57 -11.27 -0.71 6.18
C VAL A 57 -12.54 0.10 6.41
N THR A 58 -13.60 -0.55 6.87
CA THR A 58 -14.87 0.12 7.23
C THR A 58 -15.00 0.15 8.75
N GLY A 59 -15.55 1.24 9.28
CA GLY A 59 -15.74 1.44 10.71
C GLY A 59 -16.64 2.63 11.02
N SER A 60 -16.99 2.81 12.29
CA SER A 60 -17.94 3.84 12.76
C SER A 60 -17.44 5.27 12.57
N PHE A 61 -16.13 5.46 12.45
CA PHE A 61 -15.53 6.76 12.23
C PHE A 61 -15.24 6.95 10.74
N ASN A 62 -15.67 8.09 10.19
CA ASN A 62 -15.39 8.54 8.81
C ASN A 62 -13.90 8.90 8.65
N ASN A 63 -13.01 7.94 8.86
CA ASN A 63 -11.58 8.15 9.08
C ASN A 63 -10.75 7.80 7.83
N ASN A 64 -11.00 8.49 6.72
CA ASN A 64 -10.09 8.50 5.56
C ASN A 64 -8.63 8.82 5.97
N LEU A 65 -8.45 9.59 7.04
CA LEU A 65 -7.13 9.89 7.61
C LEU A 65 -6.37 8.64 8.08
N ILE A 66 -7.02 7.69 8.77
CA ILE A 66 -6.35 6.47 9.25
C ILE A 66 -5.88 5.63 8.06
N THR A 67 -6.72 5.52 7.03
CA THR A 67 -6.38 4.78 5.82
C THR A 67 -5.26 5.42 5.01
N ILE A 68 -5.00 6.73 5.16
CA ILE A 68 -3.94 7.46 4.46
C ILE A 68 -2.62 7.46 5.24
N ILE A 69 -2.67 7.49 6.58
CA ILE A 69 -1.47 7.54 7.44
C ILE A 69 -0.52 6.38 7.15
N CYS A 70 -1.05 5.16 6.98
CA CYS A 70 -0.21 3.98 6.79
C CYS A 70 0.51 3.97 5.41
N PRO A 71 -0.16 4.20 4.27
CA PRO A 71 0.51 4.44 2.99
C PRO A 71 1.53 5.58 3.04
N PHE A 72 1.21 6.67 3.74
CA PHE A 72 2.11 7.81 3.85
C PHE A 72 3.38 7.49 4.64
N LEU A 73 3.26 6.71 5.72
CA LEU A 73 4.40 6.23 6.48
C LEU A 73 5.30 5.33 5.62
N LEU A 74 4.71 4.40 4.85
CA LEU A 74 5.46 3.58 3.89
C LEU A 74 6.17 4.41 2.83
N LEU A 75 5.54 5.47 2.33
CA LEU A 75 6.16 6.40 1.39
C LEU A 75 7.38 7.09 1.99
N LEU A 76 7.26 7.64 3.20
CA LEU A 76 8.37 8.29 3.91
C LEU A 76 9.53 7.33 4.18
N PHE A 77 9.24 6.11 4.63
CA PHE A 77 10.26 5.08 4.84
C PHE A 77 10.93 4.66 3.53
N GLY A 78 10.16 4.50 2.46
CA GLY A 78 10.67 4.19 1.12
C GLY A 78 11.63 5.26 0.62
N ILE A 79 11.26 6.54 0.74
CA ILE A 79 12.11 7.68 0.35
C ILE A 79 13.37 7.75 1.21
N GLY A 80 13.24 7.58 2.54
CA GLY A 80 14.38 7.61 3.47
C GLY A 80 15.40 6.50 3.20
N LEU A 81 14.93 5.30 2.87
CA LEU A 81 15.78 4.15 2.55
C LEU A 81 16.43 4.26 1.17
N HIS A 82 15.86 5.07 0.28
CA HIS A 82 16.32 5.22 -1.10
C HIS A 82 17.67 5.96 -1.26
N ARG A 83 18.19 6.62 -0.20
CA ARG A 83 19.54 7.22 -0.13
C ARG A 83 20.01 7.96 -1.39
N ALA A 84 19.13 8.76 -2.00
CA ALA A 84 19.43 9.63 -3.14
C ALA A 84 19.93 8.95 -4.43
N GLU A 85 19.72 7.65 -4.60
CA GLU A 85 19.84 7.03 -5.93
C GLU A 85 18.79 7.68 -6.87
N LYS A 86 19.07 7.81 -8.18
CA LYS A 86 18.07 8.33 -9.13
C LYS A 86 17.19 7.17 -9.58
N ILE A 87 15.89 7.20 -9.24
CA ILE A 87 14.89 6.35 -9.92
C ILE A 87 14.43 7.08 -11.17
N PRO A 88 14.60 6.52 -12.37
CA PRO A 88 13.91 7.00 -13.55
C PRO A 88 12.41 6.89 -13.34
N TRP A 89 11.66 7.98 -13.51
CA TRP A 89 10.20 8.00 -13.33
C TRP A 89 9.48 6.96 -14.22
N LEU A 90 10.05 6.65 -15.38
CA LEU A 90 9.55 5.61 -16.30
C LEU A 90 9.66 4.20 -15.70
N ASP A 91 10.75 3.92 -14.98
CA ASP A 91 10.95 2.61 -14.34
C ASP A 91 10.00 2.44 -13.15
N LEU A 92 9.62 3.52 -12.47
CA LEU A 92 8.65 3.47 -11.39
C LEU A 92 7.28 2.97 -11.88
N LEU A 93 6.83 3.41 -13.06
CA LEU A 93 5.55 3.00 -13.63
C LEU A 93 5.62 1.59 -14.22
N ASN A 94 6.75 1.23 -14.84
CA ASN A 94 6.91 -0.06 -15.47
C ASN A 94 6.86 -1.22 -14.44
N PRO A 95 5.86 -2.13 -14.50
CA PRO A 95 5.76 -3.24 -13.56
C PRO A 95 6.88 -4.28 -13.72
N ILE A 96 7.54 -4.32 -14.88
CA ILE A 96 8.57 -5.30 -15.25
C ILE A 96 10.00 -4.72 -15.09
N ALA A 97 10.12 -3.46 -14.65
CA ALA A 97 11.42 -2.81 -14.48
C ALA A 97 12.32 -3.54 -13.47
N ASP A 98 13.63 -3.45 -13.72
CA ASP A 98 14.64 -4.07 -12.89
C ASP A 98 15.29 -3.06 -11.95
N PHE A 99 15.29 -3.39 -10.65
CA PHE A 99 15.77 -2.48 -9.61
C PHE A 99 16.96 -3.09 -8.87
N LYS A 100 18.04 -2.32 -8.73
CA LYS A 100 19.20 -2.70 -7.90
C LYS A 100 18.83 -2.90 -6.43
N ARG A 101 17.88 -2.10 -5.93
CA ARG A 101 17.30 -2.20 -4.58
C ARG A 101 15.78 -2.21 -4.69
N PRO A 102 15.15 -3.39 -4.83
CA PRO A 102 13.72 -3.47 -5.10
C PRO A 102 12.87 -2.97 -3.94
N LEU A 103 13.30 -3.18 -2.69
CA LEU A 103 12.50 -2.87 -1.51
C LEU A 103 12.09 -1.37 -1.38
N PRO A 104 13.01 -0.39 -1.37
CA PRO A 104 12.62 1.03 -1.27
C PRO A 104 11.76 1.49 -2.45
N VAL A 105 12.05 1.02 -3.66
CA VAL A 105 11.28 1.39 -4.86
C VAL A 105 9.87 0.83 -4.80
N LEU A 106 9.72 -0.44 -4.40
CA LEU A 106 8.42 -1.08 -4.26
C LEU A 106 7.61 -0.44 -3.13
N MET A 107 8.23 -0.07 -2.00
CA MET A 107 7.54 0.68 -0.93
C MET A 107 6.94 2.00 -1.43
N ILE A 108 7.72 2.78 -2.18
CA ILE A 108 7.26 4.03 -2.79
C ILE A 108 6.12 3.73 -3.78
N LYS A 109 6.29 2.74 -4.66
CA LYS A 109 5.31 2.38 -5.67
C LYS A 109 3.99 1.91 -5.06
N THR A 110 4.03 0.99 -4.10
CA THR A 110 2.83 0.49 -3.40
C THR A 110 2.11 1.62 -2.67
N ALA A 111 2.85 2.50 -1.99
CA ALA A 111 2.28 3.62 -1.27
C ALA A 111 1.59 4.62 -2.21
N LEU A 112 2.26 5.00 -3.31
CA LEU A 112 1.68 5.91 -4.31
C LEU A 112 0.42 5.33 -4.95
N CYS A 113 0.48 4.06 -5.38
CA CYS A 113 -0.69 3.39 -5.95
C CYS A 113 -1.87 3.35 -4.97
N ARG A 114 -1.60 3.07 -3.69
CA ARG A 114 -2.66 3.00 -2.69
C ARG A 114 -3.26 4.37 -2.35
N ILE A 115 -2.43 5.41 -2.20
CA ILE A 115 -2.92 6.78 -2.02
C ILE A 115 -3.81 7.19 -3.18
N LEU A 116 -3.43 6.85 -4.41
CA LEU A 116 -4.21 7.14 -5.61
C LEU A 116 -5.57 6.41 -5.59
N ILE A 117 -5.59 5.12 -5.21
CA ILE A 117 -6.84 4.34 -5.09
C ILE A 117 -7.75 4.90 -4.00
N ILE A 118 -7.21 5.24 -2.83
CA ILE A 118 -7.99 5.84 -1.74
C ILE A 118 -8.60 7.17 -2.20
N SER A 119 -7.82 8.00 -2.90
CA SER A 119 -8.30 9.27 -3.46
C SER A 119 -9.46 9.06 -4.45
N LEU A 120 -9.33 8.10 -5.35
CA LEU A 120 -10.39 7.73 -6.31
C LEU A 120 -11.66 7.22 -5.61
N LEU A 121 -11.52 6.39 -4.58
CA LEU A 121 -12.64 5.83 -3.84
C LEU A 121 -13.33 6.86 -2.94
N SER A 122 -12.57 7.81 -2.39
CA SER A 122 -13.10 8.90 -1.57
C SER A 122 -13.79 10.01 -2.37
N SER A 123 -13.61 10.06 -3.69
CA SER A 123 -14.22 11.07 -4.57
C SER A 123 -15.64 10.71 -5.03
N LYS A 124 -16.18 9.57 -4.59
CA LYS A 124 -17.59 9.16 -4.77
C LYS A 124 -18.39 9.43 -3.50
#